data_AF-A0A2J6R3Y2-F1
#
_entry.id   AF-A0A2J6R3Y2-F1
#
_cell.length_a   1.000
_cell.length_b   1.000
_cell.length_c   1.000
_cell.angle_alpha   90.00
_cell.angle_beta   90.00
_cell.angle_gamma   90.00
#
_symmetry.space_group_name_H-M   'P 1'
#
loop_
_entity.id
_entity.type
_entity.pdbx_description
1 polymer ?
#
loop_
_entity_poly.entity_id
_entity_poly.type
_entity_poly.pdbx_seq_one_letter_code
_entity_poly.pdbx_strand_id
1 'polypeptide(L)'
;MDHTKKLFALFQQKTKLFFRYLAVQRADALENSHLAKLPTELLQQVANDLPLASAVSFSLSCRYIHLLIGTQYLESLATADHEKLVFLKLIEHDLQNQIVCNSCRKLHRMQDARKYTHIRALLVVEPDCIIDDRMAMVTSFIHDTFSTTIFKMAMKHHHHFGDDSQSRRLLNLLSEKLHSDAWGAFVRKQKVECRIKNGSLFTSKRTAFHGTCTDVERRSIRVSICGHLEFKSIGRPAGLCVITSYPLLSEEKWSMLLRCENSTNRNEASRDLCSELHQCRYCRTEYKAGFEHDDGCNIKFTITIWKDLGQGPETEEWRAHFRLQGRLSVPQPIQFHGGEIAAVFQLRGTELGHR
;
A
#
# COMPACT_ATOMS: atom_id res chain seq x y z
N MET A 1 -3.50 -13.81 -33.28
CA MET A 1 -4.97 -13.90 -33.48
C MET A 1 -5.68 -14.82 -32.51
N ASP A 2 -5.09 -15.95 -32.08
CA ASP A 2 -5.77 -16.92 -31.20
C ASP A 2 -5.92 -16.44 -29.72
N HIS A 3 -4.99 -15.60 -29.25
CA HIS A 3 -5.03 -15.01 -27.91
C HIS A 3 -6.14 -13.95 -27.75
N THR A 4 -6.44 -13.19 -28.80
CA THR A 4 -7.49 -12.16 -28.81
C THR A 4 -8.87 -12.79 -28.78
N LYS A 5 -9.06 -13.92 -29.50
CA LYS A 5 -10.30 -14.71 -29.45
C LYS A 5 -10.54 -15.35 -28.06
N LYS A 6 -9.49 -15.85 -27.39
CA LYS A 6 -9.59 -16.35 -26.00
C LYS A 6 -9.92 -15.25 -24.98
N LEU A 7 -9.32 -14.07 -25.11
CA LEU A 7 -9.65 -12.91 -24.27
C LEU A 7 -11.09 -12.44 -24.49
N PHE A 8 -11.56 -12.43 -25.74
CA PHE A 8 -12.93 -12.07 -26.10
C PHE A 8 -13.95 -13.10 -25.57
N ALA A 9 -13.65 -14.40 -25.67
CA ALA A 9 -14.48 -15.46 -25.09
C ALA A 9 -14.54 -15.36 -23.55
N LEU A 10 -13.43 -15.04 -22.89
CA LEU A 10 -13.39 -14.80 -21.45
C LEU A 10 -14.13 -13.52 -21.04
N PHE A 11 -14.05 -12.47 -21.86
CA PHE A 11 -14.79 -11.23 -21.66
C PHE A 11 -16.30 -11.47 -21.85
N GLN A 12 -16.71 -12.23 -22.87
CA GLN A 12 -18.10 -12.64 -23.11
C GLN A 12 -18.65 -13.60 -22.04
N GLN A 13 -17.85 -14.56 -21.56
CA GLN A 13 -18.24 -15.41 -20.42
C GLN A 13 -18.36 -14.59 -19.14
N LYS A 14 -17.46 -13.61 -18.94
CA LYS A 14 -17.52 -12.71 -17.79
C LYS A 14 -18.61 -11.66 -17.89
N THR A 15 -19.00 -11.18 -19.07
CA THR A 15 -20.19 -10.33 -19.24
C THR A 15 -21.46 -11.14 -19.06
N LYS A 16 -21.53 -12.41 -19.52
CA LYS A 16 -22.64 -13.32 -19.13
C LYS A 16 -22.73 -13.52 -17.60
N LEU A 17 -21.60 -13.60 -16.91
CA LEU A 17 -21.54 -13.60 -15.43
C LEU A 17 -21.88 -12.23 -14.82
N PHE A 18 -21.52 -11.12 -15.47
CA PHE A 18 -21.86 -9.75 -15.08
C PHE A 18 -23.38 -9.53 -15.15
N PHE A 19 -24.02 -9.99 -16.22
CA PHE A 19 -25.48 -10.01 -16.35
C PHE A 19 -26.15 -10.98 -15.36
N ARG A 20 -25.50 -12.09 -14.97
CA ARG A 20 -26.02 -12.96 -13.88
C ARG A 20 -25.93 -12.32 -12.50
N TYR A 21 -24.93 -11.48 -12.22
CA TYR A 21 -24.88 -10.70 -10.97
C TYR A 21 -25.90 -9.56 -10.94
N LEU A 22 -26.38 -9.12 -12.10
CA LEU A 22 -27.48 -8.19 -12.27
C LEU A 22 -28.86 -8.86 -12.31
N ALA A 23 -28.97 -10.16 -12.01
CA ALA A 23 -30.24 -10.91 -11.98
C ALA A 23 -31.13 -10.61 -10.75
N VAL A 24 -30.94 -9.44 -10.13
CA VAL A 24 -32.03 -8.79 -9.41
C VAL A 24 -32.99 -8.30 -10.51
N GLN A 25 -34.29 -8.52 -10.39
CA GLN A 25 -35.28 -7.87 -11.27
C GLN A 25 -35.11 -6.34 -11.12
N ARG A 26 -34.22 -5.74 -11.92
CA ARG A 26 -34.18 -4.30 -12.09
C ARG A 26 -35.43 -3.94 -12.86
N ALA A 27 -36.18 -2.99 -12.34
CA ALA A 27 -37.21 -2.31 -13.12
C ALA A 27 -36.60 -1.89 -14.46
N ASP A 28 -37.38 -2.00 -15.54
CA ASP A 28 -36.91 -1.57 -16.85
C ASP A 28 -36.68 -0.05 -16.82
N ALA A 29 -35.43 0.34 -16.59
CA ALA A 29 -35.05 1.74 -16.45
C ALA A 29 -35.37 2.57 -17.70
N LEU A 30 -35.65 1.90 -18.83
CA LEU A 30 -36.02 2.54 -20.08
C LEU A 30 -37.50 2.83 -20.23
N GLU A 31 -38.41 2.18 -19.48
CA GLU A 31 -39.85 2.43 -19.59
C GLU A 31 -40.18 3.91 -19.35
N ASN A 32 -39.41 4.58 -18.48
CA ASN A 32 -39.58 5.99 -18.17
C ASN A 32 -38.47 6.90 -18.73
N SER A 33 -37.54 6.36 -19.54
CA SER A 33 -36.42 7.13 -20.06
C SER A 33 -36.73 7.73 -21.44
N HIS A 34 -36.37 9.00 -21.63
CA HIS A 34 -36.41 9.62 -22.95
C HIS A 34 -35.45 8.96 -23.95
N LEU A 35 -34.40 8.28 -23.47
CA LEU A 35 -33.47 7.54 -24.33
C LEU A 35 -34.15 6.37 -25.06
N ALA A 36 -35.19 5.77 -24.48
CA ALA A 36 -35.94 4.68 -25.12
C ALA A 36 -36.76 5.15 -26.34
N LYS A 37 -37.00 6.46 -26.44
CA LYS A 37 -37.77 7.08 -27.52
C LYS A 37 -36.89 7.58 -28.67
N LEU A 38 -35.56 7.56 -28.49
CA LEU A 38 -34.64 8.02 -29.51
C LEU A 38 -34.50 6.97 -30.63
N PRO A 39 -34.48 7.39 -31.91
CA PRO A 39 -34.09 6.53 -33.01
C PRO A 39 -32.69 5.93 -32.80
N THR A 40 -32.49 4.72 -33.31
CA THR A 40 -31.21 3.99 -33.22
C THR A 40 -30.04 4.79 -33.78
N GLU A 41 -30.26 5.57 -34.84
CA GLU A 41 -29.25 6.41 -35.48
C GLU A 41 -28.73 7.49 -34.54
N LEU A 42 -29.62 8.11 -33.75
CA LEU A 42 -29.23 9.10 -32.74
C LEU A 42 -28.46 8.46 -31.60
N LEU A 43 -28.87 7.25 -31.16
CA LEU A 43 -28.14 6.51 -30.13
C LEU A 43 -26.73 6.10 -30.60
N GLN A 44 -26.58 5.70 -31.87
CA GLN A 44 -25.29 5.40 -32.48
C GLN A 44 -24.43 6.65 -32.64
N GLN A 45 -25.02 7.78 -33.04
CA GLN A 45 -24.30 9.05 -33.13
C GLN A 45 -23.77 9.48 -31.75
N VAL A 46 -24.60 9.40 -30.71
CA VAL A 46 -24.16 9.66 -29.33
C VAL A 46 -22.99 8.74 -28.96
N ALA A 47 -23.06 7.45 -29.26
CA ALA A 47 -21.97 6.52 -28.97
C ALA A 47 -20.68 6.83 -29.76
N ASN A 48 -20.79 7.28 -31.00
CA ASN A 48 -19.65 7.66 -31.84
C ASN A 48 -18.96 8.95 -31.38
N ASP A 49 -19.72 9.87 -30.77
CA ASP A 49 -19.21 11.13 -30.26
C ASP A 49 -18.54 10.99 -28.87
N LEU A 50 -18.71 9.83 -28.20
CA LEU A 50 -18.10 9.55 -26.91
C LEU A 50 -16.67 9.00 -27.04
N PRO A 51 -15.77 9.30 -26.07
CA PRO A 51 -14.52 8.56 -25.93
C PRO A 51 -14.78 7.05 -25.84
N LEU A 52 -13.88 6.22 -26.38
CA LEU A 52 -14.13 4.78 -26.53
C LEU A 52 -14.57 4.11 -25.22
N ALA A 53 -13.87 4.38 -24.11
CA ALA A 53 -14.26 3.87 -22.79
C ALA A 53 -15.70 4.25 -22.37
N SER A 54 -16.11 5.49 -22.65
CA SER A 54 -17.46 5.99 -22.36
C SER A 54 -18.50 5.42 -23.32
N ALA A 55 -18.18 5.27 -24.60
CA ALA A 55 -19.05 4.62 -25.58
C ALA A 55 -19.34 3.17 -25.17
N VAL A 56 -18.32 2.44 -24.69
CA VAL A 56 -18.52 1.10 -24.15
C VAL A 56 -19.40 1.13 -22.90
N SER A 57 -19.13 2.02 -21.94
CA SER A 57 -19.98 2.16 -20.74
C SER A 57 -21.44 2.46 -21.11
N PHE A 58 -21.67 3.37 -22.06
CA PHE A 58 -22.99 3.69 -22.59
C PHE A 58 -23.65 2.47 -23.22
N SER A 59 -22.94 1.73 -24.09
CA SER A 59 -23.46 0.49 -24.70
C SER A 59 -23.83 -0.58 -23.68
N LEU A 60 -23.19 -0.59 -22.50
CA LEU A 60 -23.43 -1.56 -21.43
C LEU A 60 -24.43 -1.08 -20.36
N SER A 61 -24.90 0.17 -20.46
CA SER A 61 -25.79 0.78 -19.47
C SER A 61 -27.14 0.04 -19.35
N CYS A 62 -27.66 -0.48 -20.47
CA CYS A 62 -28.83 -1.35 -20.48
C CYS A 62 -28.83 -2.30 -21.69
N ARG A 63 -29.66 -3.35 -21.60
CA ARG A 63 -29.76 -4.39 -22.64
C ARG A 63 -30.26 -3.85 -23.98
N TYR A 64 -31.21 -2.91 -23.97
CA TYR A 64 -31.77 -2.34 -25.19
C TYR A 64 -30.73 -1.51 -25.96
N ILE A 65 -30.03 -0.59 -25.29
CA ILE A 65 -28.95 0.20 -25.90
C ILE A 65 -27.86 -0.74 -26.44
N HIS A 66 -27.49 -1.77 -25.68
CA HIS A 66 -26.52 -2.77 -26.13
C HIS A 66 -26.93 -3.45 -27.45
N LEU A 67 -28.21 -3.85 -27.55
CA LEU A 67 -28.74 -4.53 -28.74
C LEU A 67 -28.83 -3.60 -29.96
N LEU A 68 -29.19 -2.33 -29.75
CA LEU A 68 -29.33 -1.35 -30.83
C LEU A 68 -27.98 -0.86 -31.37
N ILE A 69 -27.06 -0.59 -30.46
CA ILE A 69 -25.78 0.03 -30.81
C ILE A 69 -24.78 -1.04 -31.25
N GLY A 70 -24.82 -2.26 -30.70
CA GLY A 70 -23.96 -3.37 -31.09
C GLY A 70 -22.69 -3.53 -30.26
N THR A 71 -21.78 -4.38 -30.73
CA THR A 71 -20.55 -4.79 -30.01
C THR A 71 -19.27 -4.15 -30.53
N GLN A 72 -19.34 -3.30 -31.56
CA GLN A 72 -18.16 -2.73 -32.20
C GLN A 72 -17.24 -2.00 -31.22
N TYR A 73 -17.79 -1.26 -30.26
CA TYR A 73 -16.98 -0.55 -29.25
C TYR A 73 -16.28 -1.53 -28.30
N LEU A 74 -16.90 -2.68 -27.99
CA LEU A 74 -16.26 -3.73 -27.18
C LEU A 74 -15.10 -4.39 -27.93
N GLU A 75 -15.25 -4.57 -29.24
CA GLU A 75 -14.21 -5.11 -30.11
C GLU A 75 -13.03 -4.14 -30.24
N SER A 76 -13.31 -2.84 -30.43
CA SER A 76 -12.29 -1.79 -30.39
C SER A 76 -11.61 -1.69 -29.02
N LEU A 77 -12.36 -1.84 -27.93
CA LEU A 77 -11.79 -1.82 -26.58
C LEU A 77 -10.86 -3.02 -26.33
N ALA A 78 -11.14 -4.17 -26.93
CA ALA A 78 -10.34 -5.38 -26.78
C ALA A 78 -8.92 -5.22 -27.36
N THR A 79 -8.71 -4.29 -28.28
CA THR A 79 -7.41 -3.98 -28.89
C THR A 79 -6.76 -2.71 -28.31
N ALA A 80 -7.53 -1.85 -27.64
CA ALA A 80 -7.06 -0.59 -27.06
C ALA A 80 -6.75 -0.71 -25.55
N ASP A 81 -5.52 -1.12 -25.24
CA ASP A 81 -5.07 -1.38 -23.86
C ASP A 81 -5.23 -0.21 -22.88
N HIS A 82 -4.98 1.03 -23.34
CA HIS A 82 -5.14 2.23 -22.52
C HIS A 82 -6.63 2.49 -22.23
N GLU A 83 -7.47 2.47 -23.26
CA GLU A 83 -8.92 2.66 -23.16
C GLU A 83 -9.56 1.60 -22.28
N LYS A 84 -9.05 0.36 -22.31
CA LYS A 84 -9.50 -0.69 -21.39
C LYS A 84 -9.33 -0.29 -19.93
N LEU A 85 -8.20 0.31 -19.56
CA LEU A 85 -7.99 0.76 -18.18
C LEU A 85 -8.91 1.93 -17.82
N VAL A 86 -9.13 2.87 -18.74
CA VAL A 86 -10.08 3.98 -18.57
C VAL A 86 -11.49 3.44 -18.35
N PHE A 87 -11.94 2.51 -19.20
CA PHE A 87 -13.24 1.84 -19.07
C PHE A 87 -13.39 1.12 -17.73
N LEU A 88 -12.35 0.37 -17.33
CA LEU A 88 -12.37 -0.33 -16.05
C LEU A 88 -12.54 0.64 -14.87
N LYS A 89 -11.89 1.82 -14.92
CA LYS A 89 -12.03 2.86 -13.87
C LYS A 89 -13.42 3.47 -13.84
N LEU A 90 -14.05 3.68 -15.00
CA LEU A 90 -15.43 4.16 -15.07
C LEU A 90 -16.39 3.19 -14.37
N ILE A 91 -16.30 1.89 -14.69
CA ILE A 91 -17.19 0.89 -14.08
C ILE A 91 -16.85 0.59 -12.62
N GLU A 92 -15.61 0.86 -12.18
CA GLU A 92 -15.20 0.61 -10.80
C GLU A 92 -16.04 1.39 -9.79
N HIS A 93 -16.43 2.61 -10.15
CA HIS A 93 -17.23 3.50 -9.31
C HIS A 93 -18.53 2.82 -8.86
N ASP A 94 -19.18 2.09 -9.78
CA ASP A 94 -20.45 1.41 -9.51
C ASP A 94 -20.26 0.02 -8.86
N LEU A 95 -19.01 -0.45 -8.76
CA LEU A 95 -18.65 -1.76 -8.21
C LEU A 95 -17.99 -1.61 -6.84
N GLN A 96 -18.83 -1.45 -5.80
CA GLN A 96 -18.43 -1.23 -4.41
C GLN A 96 -17.42 -2.29 -3.88
N ASN A 97 -17.56 -3.55 -4.30
CA ASN A 97 -16.74 -4.69 -3.84
C ASN A 97 -15.56 -5.03 -4.75
N GLN A 98 -15.20 -4.15 -5.69
CA GLN A 98 -14.10 -4.37 -6.63
C GLN A 98 -13.23 -3.13 -6.74
N ILE A 99 -11.96 -3.32 -7.08
CA ILE A 99 -11.02 -2.23 -7.40
C ILE A 99 -10.35 -2.49 -8.74
N VAL A 100 -10.00 -1.44 -9.47
CA VAL A 100 -9.14 -1.55 -10.65
C VAL A 100 -7.70 -1.66 -10.20
N CYS A 101 -7.02 -2.62 -10.80
CA CYS A 101 -5.59 -2.76 -10.68
C CYS A 101 -4.92 -2.30 -11.97
N ASN A 102 -4.10 -1.25 -11.87
CA ASN A 102 -3.36 -0.69 -13.00
C ASN A 102 -2.35 -1.71 -13.54
N SER A 103 -1.66 -2.45 -12.66
CA SER A 103 -0.69 -3.48 -13.02
C SER A 103 -1.34 -4.66 -13.74
N CYS A 104 -2.36 -5.26 -13.15
CA CYS A 104 -3.04 -6.44 -13.72
C CYS A 104 -4.07 -6.10 -14.81
N ARG A 105 -4.38 -4.81 -15.03
CA ARG A 105 -5.39 -4.31 -15.98
C ARG A 105 -6.74 -5.04 -15.91
N LYS A 106 -7.22 -5.25 -14.68
CA LYS A 106 -8.49 -5.93 -14.38
C LYS A 106 -9.08 -5.47 -13.06
N LEU A 107 -10.34 -5.82 -12.83
CA LEU A 107 -11.00 -5.66 -11.53
C LEU A 107 -10.62 -6.81 -10.59
N HIS A 108 -10.19 -6.46 -9.37
CA HIS A 108 -10.00 -7.40 -8.28
C HIS A 108 -11.15 -7.33 -7.29
N ARG A 109 -11.67 -8.49 -6.88
CA ARG A 109 -12.70 -8.58 -5.85
C ARG A 109 -12.06 -8.43 -4.47
N MET A 110 -12.65 -7.62 -3.61
CA MET A 110 -12.17 -7.46 -2.22
C MET A 110 -12.24 -8.76 -1.40
N GLN A 111 -13.17 -9.66 -1.75
CA GLN A 111 -13.29 -10.98 -1.12
C GLN A 111 -12.04 -11.85 -1.34
N ASP A 112 -11.33 -11.61 -2.45
CA ASP A 112 -10.10 -12.31 -2.85
C ASP A 112 -8.83 -11.65 -2.30
N ALA A 113 -8.94 -10.64 -1.42
CA ALA A 113 -7.80 -9.85 -0.92
C ALA A 113 -6.60 -10.70 -0.44
N ARG A 114 -6.86 -11.86 0.17
CA ARG A 114 -5.82 -12.79 0.66
C ARG A 114 -4.91 -13.35 -0.44
N LYS A 115 -5.32 -13.29 -1.72
CA LYS A 115 -4.48 -13.71 -2.86
C LYS A 115 -3.33 -12.74 -3.12
N TYR A 116 -3.41 -11.52 -2.57
CA TYR A 116 -2.42 -10.46 -2.80
C TYR A 116 -1.44 -10.26 -1.64
N THR A 117 -1.48 -11.12 -0.62
CA THR A 117 -0.48 -11.10 0.47
C THR A 117 0.77 -11.88 0.06
N HIS A 118 1.95 -11.25 0.18
CA HIS A 118 3.24 -11.83 -0.24
C HIS A 118 3.62 -13.18 0.42
N ILE A 119 3.02 -13.53 1.57
CA ILE A 119 3.32 -14.76 2.32
C ILE A 119 3.04 -16.04 1.51
N ARG A 120 2.25 -15.99 0.43
CA ARG A 120 1.85 -17.16 -0.36
C ARG A 120 2.63 -17.33 -1.67
N ALA A 121 3.96 -17.28 -1.61
CA ALA A 121 4.87 -17.56 -2.73
C ALA A 121 4.84 -19.02 -3.26
N LEU A 122 3.80 -19.80 -2.94
CA LEU A 122 3.55 -21.13 -3.50
C LEU A 122 2.56 -21.11 -4.68
N LEU A 123 2.15 -19.92 -5.16
CA LEU A 123 1.29 -19.82 -6.33
C LEU A 123 2.09 -20.10 -7.61
N VAL A 124 1.53 -20.93 -8.48
CA VAL A 124 2.10 -21.28 -9.80
C VAL A 124 2.26 -20.04 -10.69
N VAL A 125 1.42 -19.01 -10.50
CA VAL A 125 1.51 -17.74 -11.22
C VAL A 125 1.24 -16.58 -10.26
N GLU A 126 2.25 -15.75 -10.07
CA GLU A 126 2.16 -14.53 -9.26
C GLU A 126 1.41 -13.42 -10.05
N PRO A 127 0.43 -12.72 -9.45
CA PRO A 127 -0.24 -11.59 -10.11
C PRO A 127 0.73 -10.42 -10.38
N ASP A 128 0.58 -9.75 -11.52
CA ASP A 128 1.45 -8.62 -11.93
C ASP A 128 1.55 -7.51 -10.87
N CYS A 129 0.48 -7.23 -10.11
CA CYS A 129 0.54 -6.23 -9.04
C CYS A 129 1.45 -6.59 -7.88
N ILE A 130 1.64 -7.88 -7.59
CA ILE A 130 2.58 -8.35 -6.57
C ILE A 130 4.01 -8.23 -7.11
N ILE A 131 4.21 -8.51 -8.40
CA ILE A 131 5.49 -8.32 -9.08
C ILE A 131 5.88 -6.83 -9.05
N ASP A 132 4.95 -5.94 -9.38
CA ASP A 132 5.16 -4.49 -9.32
C ASP A 132 5.48 -4.01 -7.90
N ASP A 133 4.76 -4.48 -6.87
CA ASP A 133 5.06 -4.18 -5.46
C ASP A 133 6.48 -4.59 -5.09
N ARG A 134 6.93 -5.77 -5.55
CA ARG A 134 8.30 -6.26 -5.34
C ARG A 134 9.33 -5.39 -6.07
N MET A 135 9.08 -5.04 -7.33
CA MET A 135 9.99 -4.18 -8.11
C MET A 135 10.10 -2.77 -7.52
N ALA A 136 9.00 -2.23 -7.00
CA ALA A 136 8.98 -0.96 -6.30
C ALA A 136 9.54 -1.04 -4.86
N MET A 137 9.96 -2.23 -4.41
CA MET A 137 10.47 -2.50 -3.06
C MET A 137 9.48 -2.10 -1.95
N VAL A 138 8.18 -2.29 -2.19
CA VAL A 138 7.11 -1.99 -1.22
C VAL A 138 7.34 -2.70 0.11
N THR A 139 7.68 -3.98 0.06
CA THR A 139 7.93 -4.79 1.25
C THR A 139 9.15 -4.31 2.06
N SER A 140 10.19 -3.84 1.38
CA SER A 140 11.39 -3.31 2.01
C SER A 140 11.15 -1.98 2.73
N PHE A 141 10.35 -1.09 2.14
CA PHE A 141 10.15 0.26 2.70
C PHE A 141 8.95 0.37 3.63
N ILE A 142 7.94 -0.50 3.49
CA ILE A 142 6.75 -0.52 4.33
C ILE A 142 6.85 -1.70 5.30
N HIS A 143 6.52 -2.92 4.88
CA HIS A 143 6.82 -4.19 5.57
C HIS A 143 6.45 -5.40 4.70
N ASP A 144 6.96 -6.58 5.06
CA ASP A 144 6.92 -7.83 4.28
C ASP A 144 5.51 -8.30 3.85
N THR A 145 4.48 -7.92 4.60
CA THR A 145 3.08 -8.31 4.34
C THR A 145 2.24 -7.25 3.64
N PHE A 146 2.80 -6.06 3.40
CA PHE A 146 2.05 -4.96 2.79
C PHE A 146 1.73 -5.26 1.32
N SER A 147 0.55 -4.86 0.85
CA SER A 147 0.14 -4.96 -0.55
C SER A 147 -0.58 -3.70 -0.98
N THR A 148 -0.13 -3.08 -2.09
CA THR A 148 -0.78 -1.88 -2.63
C THR A 148 -2.20 -2.16 -3.11
N THR A 149 -2.44 -3.39 -3.58
CA THR A 149 -3.77 -3.84 -3.98
C THR A 149 -4.72 -3.89 -2.78
N ILE A 150 -4.28 -4.46 -1.65
CA ILE A 150 -5.10 -4.52 -0.44
C ILE A 150 -5.26 -3.12 0.17
N PHE A 151 -4.24 -2.26 0.10
CA PHE A 151 -4.34 -0.84 0.48
C PHE A 151 -5.48 -0.15 -0.26
N LYS A 152 -5.53 -0.22 -1.60
CA LYS A 152 -6.65 0.35 -2.38
C LYS A 152 -8.00 -0.22 -1.99
N MET A 153 -8.08 -1.54 -1.77
CA MET A 153 -9.31 -2.20 -1.31
C MET A 153 -9.79 -1.61 0.03
N ALA A 154 -8.86 -1.49 0.99
CA ALA A 154 -9.16 -0.97 2.33
C ALA A 154 -9.63 0.48 2.27
N MET A 155 -8.93 1.34 1.52
CA MET A 155 -9.29 2.76 1.40
C MET A 155 -10.66 2.95 0.74
N LYS A 156 -10.89 2.26 -0.38
CA LYS A 156 -12.18 2.35 -1.09
C LYS A 156 -13.33 1.87 -0.19
N HIS A 157 -13.18 0.70 0.44
CA HIS A 157 -14.23 0.14 1.27
C HIS A 157 -14.52 1.05 2.47
N HIS A 158 -13.47 1.55 3.14
CA HIS A 158 -13.62 2.46 4.27
C HIS A 158 -14.26 3.79 3.87
N HIS A 159 -13.96 4.32 2.68
CA HIS A 159 -14.59 5.54 2.20
C HIS A 159 -16.12 5.39 2.03
N HIS A 160 -16.58 4.23 1.54
CA HIS A 160 -18.02 3.99 1.32
C HIS A 160 -18.76 3.55 2.58
N PHE A 161 -18.11 2.78 3.47
CA PHE A 161 -18.79 2.07 4.56
C PHE A 161 -18.22 2.35 5.96
N GLY A 162 -17.17 3.17 6.06
CA GLY A 162 -16.50 3.46 7.33
C GLY A 162 -15.75 2.27 7.93
N ASP A 163 -15.66 2.22 9.26
CA ASP A 163 -14.93 1.19 10.01
C ASP A 163 -15.77 -0.07 10.30
N ASP A 164 -16.34 -0.65 9.25
CA ASP A 164 -17.15 -1.86 9.35
C ASP A 164 -16.30 -3.13 9.50
N SER A 165 -16.94 -4.30 9.52
CA SER A 165 -16.22 -5.58 9.66
C SER A 165 -15.31 -5.89 8.47
N GLN A 166 -15.68 -5.49 7.26
CA GLN A 166 -14.92 -5.76 6.05
C GLN A 166 -13.72 -4.81 5.92
N SER A 167 -13.86 -3.52 6.24
CA SER A 167 -12.75 -2.56 6.36
C SER A 167 -11.71 -3.05 7.37
N ARG A 168 -12.14 -3.46 8.57
CA ARG A 168 -11.25 -4.03 9.59
C ARG A 168 -10.57 -5.31 9.12
N ARG A 169 -11.30 -6.18 8.40
CA ARG A 169 -10.70 -7.39 7.80
C ARG A 169 -9.60 -7.04 6.79
N LEU A 170 -9.81 -6.04 5.93
CA LEU A 170 -8.81 -5.60 4.95
C LEU A 170 -7.59 -4.97 5.63
N LEU A 171 -7.79 -4.14 6.66
CA LEU A 171 -6.71 -3.58 7.47
C LEU A 171 -5.92 -4.65 8.23
N ASN A 172 -6.58 -5.69 8.72
CA ASN A 172 -5.92 -6.83 9.35
C ASN A 172 -5.04 -7.62 8.38
N LEU A 173 -5.34 -7.61 7.07
CA LEU A 173 -4.46 -8.22 6.06
C LEU A 173 -3.22 -7.38 5.76
N LEU A 174 -3.30 -6.07 5.95
CA LEU A 174 -2.15 -5.15 5.88
C LEU A 174 -1.38 -5.09 7.20
N SER A 175 -1.93 -5.63 8.28
CA SER A 175 -1.28 -5.67 9.58
C SER A 175 -0.57 -7.01 9.78
N GLU A 176 0.37 -7.05 10.71
CA GLU A 176 1.10 -8.26 11.04
C GLU A 176 1.04 -8.46 12.55
N LYS A 177 0.49 -9.61 12.97
CA LYS A 177 0.60 -10.04 14.37
C LYS A 177 2.06 -10.22 14.73
N LEU A 178 2.37 -10.22 16.03
CA LEU A 178 3.74 -10.42 16.50
C LEU A 178 4.35 -11.68 15.86
N HIS A 179 5.32 -11.47 14.97
CA HIS A 179 6.07 -12.51 14.30
C HIS A 179 7.48 -12.55 14.88
N SER A 180 8.06 -13.73 14.98
CA SER A 180 9.44 -13.93 15.43
C SER A 180 10.15 -14.84 14.46
N ASP A 181 11.29 -14.40 13.96
CA ASP A 181 12.11 -15.15 13.04
C ASP A 181 13.61 -15.00 13.35
N ALA A 182 14.37 -16.02 12.94
CA ALA A 182 15.82 -15.96 13.02
C ALA A 182 16.34 -15.03 11.92
N TRP A 183 17.07 -13.99 12.32
CA TRP A 183 17.68 -13.04 11.43
C TRP A 183 19.21 -13.12 11.60
N GLY A 184 19.78 -14.15 10.98
CA GLY A 184 21.18 -14.51 11.23
C GLY A 184 21.36 -14.99 12.67
N ALA A 185 22.18 -14.28 13.45
CA ALA A 185 22.40 -14.57 14.86
C ALA A 185 21.47 -13.80 15.80
N PHE A 186 20.61 -12.93 15.25
CA PHE A 186 19.58 -12.24 16.02
C PHE A 186 18.25 -12.98 15.97
N VAL A 187 17.45 -12.82 17.01
CA VAL A 187 16.01 -13.05 16.95
C VAL A 187 15.34 -11.72 16.63
N ARG A 188 14.72 -11.64 15.46
CA ARG A 188 13.90 -10.50 15.05
C ARG A 188 12.47 -10.74 15.49
N LYS A 189 11.89 -9.78 16.19
CA LYS A 189 10.47 -9.75 16.57
C LYS A 189 9.82 -8.55 15.89
N GLN A 190 8.80 -8.76 15.09
CA GLN A 190 8.13 -7.71 14.33
C GLN A 190 6.63 -7.67 14.66
N LYS A 191 6.09 -6.47 14.83
CA LYS A 191 4.64 -6.22 14.91
C LYS A 191 4.31 -5.05 13.98
N VAL A 192 3.26 -5.22 13.19
CA VAL A 192 2.78 -4.17 12.29
C VAL A 192 1.31 -3.91 12.51
N GLU A 193 0.95 -2.64 12.55
CA GLU A 193 -0.43 -2.18 12.67
C GLU A 193 -0.75 -1.14 11.59
N CYS A 194 -1.91 -1.26 10.96
CA CYS A 194 -2.43 -0.30 9.99
C CYS A 194 -3.74 0.31 10.49
N ARG A 195 -3.93 1.62 10.29
CA ARG A 195 -5.17 2.35 10.66
C ARG A 195 -5.53 3.34 9.57
N ILE A 196 -6.82 3.59 9.36
CA ILE A 196 -7.28 4.70 8.52
C ILE A 196 -7.74 5.82 9.44
N LYS A 197 -7.25 7.04 9.20
CA LYS A 197 -7.67 8.24 9.92
C LYS A 197 -7.68 9.42 8.97
N ASN A 198 -8.72 10.26 9.03
CA ASN A 198 -8.84 11.45 8.18
C ASN A 198 -8.64 11.15 6.66
N GLY A 199 -9.10 9.99 6.19
CA GLY A 199 -8.96 9.59 4.79
C GLY A 199 -7.56 9.12 4.35
N SER A 200 -6.59 9.02 5.27
CA SER A 200 -5.24 8.49 4.99
C SER A 200 -5.02 7.14 5.67
N LEU A 201 -4.23 6.27 5.04
CA LEU A 201 -3.73 5.04 5.67
C LEU A 201 -2.42 5.31 6.42
N PHE A 202 -2.42 4.98 7.70
CA PHE A 202 -1.25 5.03 8.56
C PHE A 202 -0.72 3.63 8.83
N THR A 203 0.61 3.50 8.94
CA THR A 203 1.26 2.25 9.37
C THR A 203 2.20 2.49 10.55
N SER A 204 2.28 1.50 11.44
CA SER A 204 3.21 1.45 12.55
C SER A 204 3.92 0.09 12.53
N LYS A 205 5.22 0.10 12.23
CA LYS A 205 6.09 -1.09 12.25
C LYS A 205 7.02 -1.00 13.44
N ARG A 206 6.90 -1.92 14.39
CA ARG A 206 7.85 -2.10 15.49
C ARG A 206 8.66 -3.35 15.26
N THR A 207 9.98 -3.21 15.21
CA THR A 207 10.91 -4.32 15.06
C THR A 207 11.90 -4.30 16.21
N ALA A 208 12.05 -5.41 16.92
CA ALA A 208 13.01 -5.61 17.99
C ALA A 208 13.96 -6.76 17.62
N PHE A 209 15.25 -6.51 17.74
CA PHE A 209 16.33 -7.45 17.48
C PHE A 209 16.97 -7.80 18.82
N HIS A 210 17.12 -9.10 19.08
CA HIS A 210 17.76 -9.62 20.29
C HIS A 210 18.93 -10.50 19.88
N GLY A 211 20.10 -10.30 20.46
CA GLY A 211 21.31 -11.09 20.16
C GLY A 211 22.44 -10.73 21.12
N THR A 212 23.67 -11.12 20.78
CA THR A 212 24.86 -10.77 21.58
C THR A 212 25.74 -9.73 20.87
N CYS A 213 26.67 -9.11 21.59
CA CYS A 213 27.66 -8.17 21.02
C CYS A 213 28.44 -8.76 19.83
N THR A 214 28.87 -10.01 19.96
CA THR A 214 29.65 -10.71 18.92
C THR A 214 28.86 -10.92 17.64
N ASP A 215 27.52 -10.95 17.73
CA ASP A 215 26.64 -11.12 16.58
C ASP A 215 26.51 -9.84 15.75
N VAL A 216 26.59 -8.67 16.40
CA VAL A 216 26.51 -7.35 15.75
C VAL A 216 27.75 -7.11 14.88
N GLU A 217 28.92 -7.53 15.36
CA GLU A 217 30.19 -7.29 14.66
C GLU A 217 30.31 -8.08 13.36
N ARG A 218 29.72 -9.28 13.30
CA ARG A 218 29.86 -10.19 12.16
C ARG A 218 28.90 -9.88 11.00
N ARG A 219 27.80 -9.13 11.23
CA ARG A 219 26.79 -8.89 10.20
C ARG A 219 26.29 -7.45 10.18
N SER A 220 26.12 -6.90 8.98
CA SER A 220 25.55 -5.57 8.83
C SER A 220 24.04 -5.60 9.08
N ILE A 221 23.57 -5.09 10.23
CA ILE A 221 22.16 -4.77 10.44
C ILE A 221 21.79 -3.67 9.46
N ARG A 222 20.81 -3.94 8.61
CA ARG A 222 20.23 -2.96 7.69
C ARG A 222 18.71 -2.97 7.84
N VAL A 223 18.15 -1.83 8.22
CA VAL A 223 16.70 -1.66 8.33
C VAL A 223 16.32 -0.39 7.58
N SER A 224 15.56 -0.53 6.50
CA SER A 224 15.00 0.61 5.79
C SER A 224 13.94 1.27 6.65
N ILE A 225 14.11 2.57 6.94
CA ILE A 225 13.10 3.40 7.61
C ILE A 225 12.13 3.96 6.56
N CYS A 226 12.68 4.43 5.43
CA CYS A 226 11.94 4.84 4.23
C CYS A 226 12.90 4.83 3.03
N GLY A 227 12.44 5.24 1.84
CA GLY A 227 13.30 5.43 0.67
C GLY A 227 14.49 6.39 0.89
N HIS A 228 14.39 7.27 1.88
CA HIS A 228 15.40 8.29 2.20
C HIS A 228 16.35 7.90 3.33
N LEU A 229 15.89 7.10 4.29
CA LEU A 229 16.61 6.80 5.53
C LEU A 229 16.79 5.29 5.70
N GLU A 230 18.03 4.88 5.94
CA GLU A 230 18.40 3.50 6.21
C GLU A 230 19.16 3.47 7.54
N PHE A 231 18.81 2.50 8.38
CA PHE A 231 19.54 2.21 9.60
C PHE A 231 20.61 1.18 9.29
N LYS A 232 21.87 1.43 9.68
CA LYS A 232 23.02 0.59 9.35
C LYS A 232 23.93 0.41 10.56
N SER A 233 24.47 -0.80 10.76
CA SER A 233 25.61 -0.97 11.67
C SER A 233 26.90 -0.42 11.06
N ILE A 234 27.60 0.40 11.83
CA ILE A 234 28.97 0.83 11.55
C ILE A 234 29.83 -0.28 12.16
N GLY A 235 30.80 -0.84 11.44
CA GLY A 235 31.60 -2.03 11.84
C GLY A 235 32.51 -1.85 13.07
N ARG A 236 32.01 -1.16 14.10
CA ARG A 236 32.53 -1.05 15.45
C ARG A 236 31.54 -1.77 16.39
N PRO A 237 31.99 -2.29 17.53
CA PRO A 237 31.12 -2.94 18.51
C PRO A 237 29.98 -1.99 18.91
N ALA A 238 28.73 -2.47 18.84
CA ALA A 238 27.52 -1.73 19.23
C ALA A 238 27.33 -0.35 18.56
N GLY A 239 27.95 -0.09 17.40
CA GLY A 239 27.78 1.16 16.66
C GLY A 239 26.65 1.06 15.64
N LEU A 240 25.54 1.76 15.88
CA LEU A 240 24.46 1.85 14.90
C LEU A 240 24.27 3.30 14.45
N CYS A 241 23.98 3.51 13.16
CA CYS A 241 23.65 4.83 12.67
C CYS A 241 22.49 4.84 11.69
N VAL A 242 21.78 5.96 11.66
CA VAL A 242 20.89 6.29 10.56
C VAL A 242 21.71 6.98 9.48
N ILE A 243 21.62 6.51 8.25
CA ILE A 243 22.22 7.12 7.07
C ILE A 243 21.13 7.58 6.11
N THR A 244 21.39 8.69 5.42
CA THR A 244 20.58 9.10 4.28
C THR A 244 21.01 8.33 3.03
N SER A 245 20.03 7.98 2.20
CA SER A 245 20.25 7.34 0.90
C SER A 245 20.65 8.32 -0.20
N TYR A 246 20.54 9.63 0.05
CA TYR A 246 20.88 10.68 -0.89
C TYR A 246 22.24 11.28 -0.51
N PRO A 247 23.18 11.42 -1.47
CA PRO A 247 24.39 12.20 -1.23
C PRO A 247 23.96 13.65 -1.02
N LEU A 248 23.97 14.10 0.24
CA LEU A 248 23.65 15.47 0.55
C LEU A 248 24.73 16.37 -0.08
N LEU A 249 24.29 17.35 -0.86
CA LEU A 249 25.15 18.42 -1.38
C LEU A 249 25.63 19.38 -0.27
N SER A 250 25.18 19.20 0.97
CA SER A 250 25.62 19.96 2.14
C SER A 250 26.06 19.03 3.26
N GLU A 251 27.06 19.45 4.03
CA GLU A 251 27.71 18.73 5.14
C GLU A 251 26.80 18.41 6.36
N GLU A 252 25.48 18.44 6.20
CA GLU A 252 24.55 18.01 7.24
C GLU A 252 24.67 16.49 7.46
N LYS A 253 25.60 16.09 8.33
CA LYS A 253 25.73 14.72 8.82
C LYS A 253 24.49 14.35 9.63
N TRP A 254 23.51 13.74 8.96
CA TRP A 254 22.37 13.07 9.61
C TRP A 254 22.74 11.73 10.26
N SER A 255 24.03 11.47 10.46
CA SER A 255 24.50 10.29 11.19
C SER A 255 24.24 10.49 12.67
N MET A 256 23.04 10.14 13.12
CA MET A 256 22.80 9.88 14.53
C MET A 256 23.50 8.59 14.89
N LEU A 257 24.47 8.67 15.79
CA LEU A 257 25.24 7.51 16.22
C LEU A 257 24.69 7.03 17.56
N LEU A 258 24.02 5.88 17.55
CA LEU A 258 23.63 5.18 18.75
C LEU A 258 24.89 4.51 19.28
N ARG A 259 25.42 5.04 20.38
CA ARG A 259 26.65 4.55 21.01
C ARG A 259 26.30 3.92 22.34
N CYS A 260 26.74 2.69 22.54
CA CYS A 260 26.97 2.16 23.87
C CYS A 260 28.35 2.65 24.31
N GLU A 261 28.42 3.72 25.10
CA GLU A 261 29.66 4.02 25.78
C GLU A 261 29.81 3.00 26.90
N ASN A 262 30.90 2.21 26.88
CA ASN A 262 31.26 1.30 27.95
C ASN A 262 31.40 2.12 29.24
N SER A 263 30.33 2.19 30.03
CA SER A 263 30.33 2.89 31.30
C SER A 263 31.12 2.07 32.31
N THR A 264 32.44 2.25 32.31
CA THR A 264 33.28 1.83 33.44
C THR A 264 33.04 2.69 34.69
N ASN A 265 32.27 3.78 34.58
CA ASN A 265 31.80 4.56 35.73
C ASN A 265 30.38 4.17 36.13
N ARG A 266 30.29 3.53 37.30
CA ARG A 266 29.11 2.91 37.93
C ARG A 266 28.00 3.87 38.40
N ASN A 267 27.93 5.10 37.89
CA ASN A 267 26.93 6.08 38.34
C ASN A 267 25.87 6.36 37.26
N GLU A 268 24.91 5.44 37.18
CA GLU A 268 23.45 5.67 37.11
C GLU A 268 22.76 6.59 36.08
N ALA A 269 23.38 7.16 35.04
CA ALA A 269 22.63 8.12 34.19
C ALA A 269 22.78 8.09 32.65
N SER A 270 23.33 7.06 32.00
CA SER A 270 23.50 7.07 30.53
C SER A 270 22.70 6.03 29.72
N ARG A 271 21.70 5.35 30.32
CA ARG A 271 20.91 4.32 29.60
C ARG A 271 19.85 4.84 28.61
N ASP A 272 19.68 6.15 28.47
CA ASP A 272 18.53 6.75 27.74
C ASP A 272 18.85 7.39 26.37
N LEU A 273 19.97 7.01 25.76
CA LEU A 273 20.34 7.49 24.43
C LEU A 273 19.35 6.95 23.36
N CYS A 274 18.46 7.86 22.93
CA CYS A 274 17.46 7.77 21.85
C CYS A 274 16.01 7.41 22.21
N SER A 275 15.49 8.02 23.28
CA SER A 275 14.05 8.11 23.47
C SER A 275 13.33 9.14 22.57
N GLU A 276 14.06 9.98 21.84
CA GLU A 276 13.48 11.04 21.01
C GLU A 276 12.82 10.51 19.74
N LEU A 277 11.76 11.21 19.33
CA LEU A 277 11.06 10.95 18.08
C LEU A 277 11.74 11.74 16.96
N HIS A 278 12.07 11.06 15.87
CA HIS A 278 12.70 11.66 14.70
C HIS A 278 11.77 11.62 13.49
N GLN A 279 12.02 12.52 12.53
CA GLN A 279 11.21 12.67 11.32
C GLN A 279 12.07 12.61 10.07
N CYS A 280 11.53 12.07 8.99
CA CYS A 280 12.12 12.20 7.66
C CYS A 280 11.78 13.57 7.07
N ARG A 281 12.77 14.24 6.47
CA ARG A 281 12.57 15.55 5.82
C ARG A 281 11.86 15.48 4.48
N TYR A 282 11.73 14.30 3.86
CA TYR A 282 11.30 14.16 2.47
C TYR A 282 10.03 13.32 2.29
N CYS A 283 9.59 12.63 3.34
CA CYS A 283 8.33 11.89 3.33
C CYS A 283 7.72 11.91 4.73
N ARG A 284 6.43 11.60 4.81
CA ARG A 284 5.65 11.58 6.06
C ARG A 284 5.96 10.31 6.85
N THR A 285 7.20 10.21 7.33
CA THR A 285 7.72 9.10 8.15
C THR A 285 8.28 9.67 9.46
N GLU A 286 7.87 9.08 10.58
CA GLU A 286 8.45 9.29 11.90
C GLU A 286 9.08 7.98 12.39
N TYR A 287 10.10 8.07 13.22
CA TYR A 287 10.71 6.88 13.81
C TYR A 287 11.31 7.15 15.17
N LYS A 288 11.41 6.10 15.98
CA LYS A 288 12.07 6.07 17.28
C LYS A 288 12.92 4.81 17.36
N ALA A 289 14.15 4.92 17.85
CA ALA A 289 15.09 3.82 17.94
C ALA A 289 15.65 3.73 19.38
N GLY A 290 15.52 2.58 20.02
CA GLY A 290 16.07 2.32 21.35
C GLY A 290 17.14 1.24 21.30
N PHE A 291 18.12 1.34 22.17
CA PHE A 291 19.20 0.38 22.30
C PHE A 291 19.41 0.05 23.78
N GLU A 292 19.38 -1.23 24.11
CA GLU A 292 19.63 -1.76 25.44
C GLU A 292 20.79 -2.75 25.36
N HIS A 293 21.74 -2.66 26.29
CA HIS A 293 22.86 -3.56 26.44
C HIS A 293 23.00 -3.94 27.91
N ASP A 294 23.11 -5.24 28.20
CA ASP A 294 23.27 -5.76 29.56
C ASP A 294 24.70 -6.25 29.86
N ASP A 295 24.95 -6.60 31.12
CA ASP A 295 26.27 -7.06 31.58
C ASP A 295 26.66 -8.43 30.99
N GLY A 296 25.70 -9.19 30.45
CA GLY A 296 25.90 -10.44 29.74
C GLY A 296 26.27 -10.25 28.26
N CYS A 297 26.50 -9.01 27.82
CA CYS A 297 26.69 -8.64 26.42
C CYS A 297 25.49 -9.01 25.53
N ASN A 298 24.28 -9.08 26.10
CA ASN A 298 23.07 -9.17 25.31
C ASN A 298 22.68 -7.78 24.84
N ILE A 299 22.32 -7.71 23.57
CA ILE A 299 21.89 -6.50 22.91
C ILE A 299 20.43 -6.66 22.54
N LYS A 300 19.64 -5.65 22.89
CA LYS A 300 18.28 -5.47 22.40
C LYS A 300 18.16 -4.13 21.70
N PHE A 301 17.98 -4.19 20.39
CA PHE A 301 17.75 -3.03 19.56
C PHE A 301 16.28 -2.98 19.16
N THR A 302 15.60 -1.87 19.37
CA THR A 302 14.21 -1.67 18.95
C THR A 302 14.10 -0.49 18.03
N ILE A 303 13.42 -0.63 16.91
CA ILE A 303 13.03 0.47 16.04
C ILE A 303 11.51 0.46 15.85
N THR A 304 10.89 1.62 15.99
CA THR A 304 9.47 1.82 15.66
C THR A 304 9.40 2.88 14.57
N ILE A 305 8.70 2.56 13.49
CA ILE A 305 8.55 3.41 12.30
C ILE A 305 7.06 3.66 12.09
N TRP A 306 6.68 4.92 12.01
CA TRP A 306 5.33 5.36 11.69
C TRP A 306 5.31 6.04 10.33
N LYS A 307 4.28 5.77 9.52
CA LYS A 307 4.11 6.36 8.20
C LYS A 307 2.69 6.81 7.98
N ASP A 308 2.55 7.95 7.31
CA ASP A 308 1.33 8.35 6.62
C ASP A 308 1.52 8.04 5.13
N LEU A 309 0.72 7.10 4.62
CA LEU A 309 0.78 6.62 3.24
C LEU A 309 -0.20 7.37 2.32
N GLY A 310 -0.96 8.33 2.85
CA GLY A 310 -1.94 9.08 2.09
C GLY A 310 -3.19 8.28 1.72
N GLN A 311 -3.90 8.77 0.71
CA GLN A 311 -5.21 8.25 0.29
C GLN A 311 -5.13 7.03 -0.62
N GLY A 312 -3.95 6.76 -1.22
CA GLY A 312 -3.77 5.63 -2.11
C GLY A 312 -2.41 5.60 -2.84
N PRO A 313 -2.08 4.50 -3.52
CA PRO A 313 -0.81 4.33 -4.26
C PRO A 313 -0.57 5.32 -5.41
N GLU A 314 -1.60 6.04 -5.83
CA GLU A 314 -1.53 7.07 -6.87
C GLU A 314 -1.08 8.43 -6.34
N THR A 315 -1.08 8.63 -5.01
CA THR A 315 -0.82 9.93 -4.38
C THR A 315 0.67 10.27 -4.33
N GLU A 316 0.98 11.55 -4.15
CA GLU A 316 2.36 12.02 -4.00
C GLU A 316 2.96 11.57 -2.67
N GLU A 317 2.15 11.56 -1.61
CA GLU A 317 2.50 11.07 -0.28
C GLU A 317 2.98 9.63 -0.32
N TRP A 318 2.26 8.76 -1.04
CA TRP A 318 2.69 7.38 -1.26
C TRP A 318 4.03 7.32 -1.98
N ARG A 319 4.16 8.01 -3.12
CA ARG A 319 5.37 7.99 -3.96
C ARG A 319 6.60 8.49 -3.21
N ALA A 320 6.45 9.45 -2.30
CA ALA A 320 7.54 9.98 -1.50
C ALA A 320 8.20 8.92 -0.60
N HIS A 321 7.55 7.79 -0.29
CA HIS A 321 8.18 6.74 0.52
C HIS A 321 9.21 5.89 -0.23
N PHE A 322 9.27 6.00 -1.56
CA PHE A 322 10.07 5.14 -2.43
C PHE A 322 11.22 5.90 -3.06
N ARG A 323 12.35 5.21 -3.29
CA ARG A 323 13.44 5.77 -4.11
C ARG A 323 12.92 5.91 -5.53
N LEU A 324 12.81 7.13 -6.03
CA LEU A 324 12.46 7.39 -7.43
C LEU A 324 13.61 6.92 -8.32
N GLN A 325 13.53 5.72 -8.87
CA GLN A 325 14.43 5.31 -9.96
C GLN A 325 14.18 6.24 -11.15
N GLY A 326 15.22 7.00 -11.54
CA GLY A 326 15.23 7.79 -12.77
C GLY A 326 14.89 9.27 -12.64
N ARG A 327 14.49 9.79 -11.47
CA ARG A 327 14.43 11.25 -11.27
C ARG A 327 15.79 11.75 -10.78
N LEU A 328 16.47 12.53 -11.62
CA LEU A 328 17.64 13.34 -11.25
C LEU A 328 17.27 14.46 -10.25
N SER A 329 15.98 14.75 -10.06
CA SER A 329 15.53 15.78 -9.12
C SER A 329 15.62 15.28 -7.68
N VAL A 330 16.43 15.95 -6.87
CA VAL A 330 16.47 15.79 -5.42
C VAL A 330 15.05 16.00 -4.85
N PRO A 331 14.54 15.12 -3.98
CA PRO A 331 13.23 15.31 -3.37
C PRO A 331 13.20 16.64 -2.59
N GLN A 332 12.10 17.36 -2.71
CA GLN A 332 11.91 18.61 -1.97
C GLN A 332 11.64 18.30 -0.49
N PRO A 333 12.24 19.03 0.46
CA PRO A 333 11.89 18.90 1.86
C PRO A 333 10.41 19.24 2.09
N ILE A 334 9.76 18.45 2.93
CA ILE A 334 8.39 18.69 3.41
C ILE A 334 8.43 19.09 4.88
N GLN A 335 7.41 19.82 5.33
CA GLN A 335 7.22 20.17 6.74
C GLN A 335 5.95 19.52 7.27
N PHE A 336 6.03 18.96 8.47
CA PHE A 336 4.89 18.42 9.20
C PHE A 336 5.22 18.33 10.71
N HIS A 337 4.20 18.27 11.58
CA HIS A 337 4.43 18.39 13.02
C HIS A 337 4.96 17.09 13.64
N GLY A 338 5.98 17.22 14.49
CA GLY A 338 6.52 16.12 15.31
C GLY A 338 5.46 15.43 16.15
N GLY A 339 5.33 14.12 15.98
CA GLY A 339 4.40 13.27 16.73
C GLY A 339 3.02 13.14 16.10
N GLU A 340 2.71 13.87 15.03
CA GLU A 340 1.37 13.82 14.44
C GLU A 340 1.01 12.43 13.89
N ILE A 341 2.00 11.71 13.35
CA ILE A 341 1.82 10.39 12.73
C ILE A 341 1.82 9.32 13.84
N ALA A 342 2.79 9.39 14.76
CA ALA A 342 2.87 8.47 15.89
C ALA A 342 1.61 8.53 16.78
N ALA A 343 1.02 9.72 16.97
CA ALA A 343 -0.19 9.92 17.75
C ALA A 343 -1.42 9.16 17.21
N VAL A 344 -1.44 8.78 15.93
CA VAL A 344 -2.52 7.94 15.35
C VAL A 344 -2.61 6.57 16.04
N PHE A 345 -1.48 6.06 16.52
CA PHE A 345 -1.37 4.76 17.17
C PHE A 345 -1.45 4.86 18.69
N GLN A 346 -1.33 6.07 19.23
CA GLN A 346 -1.50 6.38 20.65
C GLN A 346 -2.98 6.70 20.90
N LEU A 347 -3.85 5.69 21.00
CA LEU A 347 -5.24 5.92 21.40
C LEU A 347 -5.48 5.55 22.88
N ARG A 348 -5.78 6.61 23.63
CA ARG A 348 -6.47 6.78 24.93
C ARG A 348 -6.92 5.50 25.65
N GLY A 349 -6.20 5.14 26.70
CA GLY A 349 -6.68 4.23 27.75
C GLY A 349 -7.73 4.84 28.69
N THR A 350 -8.45 5.90 28.31
CA THR A 350 -9.31 6.69 29.21
C THR A 350 -10.78 6.80 28.82
N GLU A 351 -11.26 6.12 27.77
CA GLU A 351 -12.70 6.12 27.40
C GLU A 351 -13.40 4.77 27.70
N LEU A 352 -12.93 4.04 28.71
CA LEU A 352 -13.65 2.92 29.34
C LEU A 352 -13.82 3.22 30.83
N GLY A 353 -14.66 4.20 31.14
CA GLY A 353 -14.94 4.62 32.49
C GLY A 353 -16.15 5.53 32.58
N HIS A 354 -17.25 5.15 31.93
CA HIS A 354 -18.62 5.54 32.28
C HIS A 354 -19.61 4.78 31.40
N ARG A 355 -20.00 3.59 31.85
CA ARG A 355 -21.38 3.09 31.76
C ARG A 355 -21.67 2.23 32.97
#